data_AF-A0AAE5V5K6-F1
#
_entry.id   AF-A0AAE5V5K6-F1
#
_cell.length_a   1.000
_cell.length_b   1.000
_cell.length_c   1.000
_cell.angle_alpha   90.00
_cell.angle_beta   90.00
_cell.angle_gamma   90.00
#
_symmetry.space_group_name_H-M   'P 1'
#
loop_
_entity.id
_entity.type
_entity.pdbx_description
1 polymer ?
#
loop_
_entity_poly.entity_id
_entity_poly.type
_entity_poly.pdbx_seq_one_letter_code
_entity_poly.pdbx_strand_id
1 'polypeptide(L)'
;MKSLDKGFRHLTRKDKLKKLVEYGWLDDENYEILLNHPLINEEVANSLIENVIGQGALPVGLLPRIIVDDKEYVVPMMVEEPSVVAAASYGAKLVNQSGGFKTISSERLMIGQIVFDDVEDTG
;
A
#
# COMPACT_ATOMS: atom_id res chain seq x y z
N MET A 1 -2.21 -16.25 -3.15
CA MET A 1 -0.92 -15.54 -3.19
C MET A 1 0.01 -16.25 -2.22
N LYS A 2 1.26 -16.56 -2.58
CA LYS A 2 2.20 -17.25 -1.67
C LYS A 2 2.57 -16.33 -0.50
N SER A 3 2.70 -16.81 0.73
CA SER A 3 3.18 -15.94 1.82
C SER A 3 4.69 -15.66 1.69
N LEU A 4 5.15 -14.45 2.04
CA LEU A 4 6.59 -14.18 2.12
C LEU A 4 7.21 -14.93 3.32
N ASP A 5 8.32 -15.62 3.10
CA ASP A 5 9.02 -16.36 4.16
C ASP A 5 9.79 -15.43 5.13
N LYS A 6 10.23 -15.99 6.27
CA LYS A 6 11.02 -15.26 7.28
C LYS A 6 12.36 -14.75 6.73
N GLY A 7 12.87 -15.34 5.66
CA GLY A 7 14.10 -14.92 5.00
C GLY A 7 13.95 -13.61 4.22
N PHE A 8 12.73 -13.28 3.76
CA PHE A 8 12.46 -12.11 2.92
C PHE A 8 12.99 -10.80 3.50
N ARG A 9 12.83 -10.59 4.82
CA ARG A 9 13.28 -9.35 5.49
C ARG A 9 14.79 -9.14 5.41
N HIS A 10 15.56 -10.23 5.30
CA HIS A 10 17.03 -10.21 5.26
C HIS A 10 17.60 -10.07 3.85
N LEU A 11 16.76 -10.17 2.81
CA LEU A 11 17.17 -10.00 1.42
C LEU A 11 17.51 -8.54 1.11
N THR A 12 18.44 -8.34 0.18
CA THR A 12 18.69 -7.03 -0.42
C THR A 12 17.46 -6.55 -1.20
N ARG A 13 17.36 -5.25 -1.50
CA ARG A 13 16.23 -4.72 -2.31
C ARG A 13 16.11 -5.44 -3.65
N LYS A 14 17.24 -5.66 -4.34
CA LYS A 14 17.28 -6.35 -5.63
C LYS A 14 16.79 -7.79 -5.53
N ASP A 15 17.23 -8.53 -4.52
CA ASP A 15 16.82 -9.92 -4.33
C ASP A 15 15.36 -10.04 -3.89
N LYS A 16 14.84 -9.07 -3.12
CA LYS A 16 13.40 -8.96 -2.84
C LYS A 16 12.62 -8.83 -4.15
N LEU A 17 12.97 -7.89 -5.01
CA LEU A 17 12.27 -7.67 -6.28
C LEU A 17 12.36 -8.89 -7.20
N LYS A 18 13.53 -9.53 -7.33
CA LYS A 18 13.67 -10.78 -8.10
C LYS A 18 12.75 -11.88 -7.59
N LYS A 19 12.66 -12.05 -6.27
CA LYS A 19 11.78 -13.04 -5.63
C LYS A 19 10.30 -12.75 -5.90
N LEU A 20 9.91 -11.49 -6.02
CA LEU A 20 8.54 -11.11 -6.40
C LEU A 20 8.24 -11.43 -7.88
N VAL A 21 9.23 -11.31 -8.77
CA VAL A 21 9.12 -11.78 -10.17
C VAL A 21 8.99 -13.30 -10.21
N GLU A 22 9.83 -14.04 -9.46
CA GLU A 22 9.74 -15.50 -9.34
C GLU A 22 8.37 -15.97 -8.82
N TYR A 23 7.72 -15.16 -7.98
CA TYR A 23 6.37 -15.44 -7.48
C TYR A 23 5.27 -15.08 -8.49
N GLY A 24 5.61 -14.43 -9.60
CA GLY A 24 4.67 -13.94 -10.60
C GLY A 24 3.84 -12.76 -10.11
N TRP A 25 4.32 -12.00 -9.12
CA TRP A 25 3.61 -10.81 -8.61
C TRP A 25 4.06 -9.52 -9.28
N LEU A 26 5.26 -9.55 -9.87
CA LEU A 26 5.79 -8.54 -10.75
C LEU A 26 6.17 -9.23 -12.06
N ASP A 27 6.04 -8.49 -13.15
CA ASP A 27 6.72 -8.79 -14.41
C ASP A 27 8.09 -8.06 -14.46
N ASP A 28 8.83 -8.28 -15.54
CA ASP A 28 10.15 -7.67 -15.75
C ASP A 28 10.07 -6.14 -15.85
N GLU A 29 8.97 -5.62 -16.41
CA GLU A 29 8.73 -4.17 -16.51
C GLU A 29 8.59 -3.54 -15.12
N ASN A 30 7.72 -4.10 -14.28
CA ASN A 30 7.52 -3.62 -12.92
C ASN A 30 8.77 -3.80 -12.04
N TYR A 31 9.55 -4.86 -12.26
CA TYR A 31 10.85 -5.04 -11.61
C TYR A 31 11.80 -3.89 -11.94
N GLU A 32 11.93 -3.53 -13.22
CA GLU A 32 12.82 -2.45 -13.65
C GLU A 32 12.35 -1.09 -13.14
N ILE A 33 11.03 -0.82 -13.17
CA ILE A 33 10.45 0.40 -12.61
C ILE A 33 10.79 0.52 -11.12
N LEU A 34 10.48 -0.50 -10.31
CA LEU A 34 10.73 -0.47 -8.86
C LEU A 34 12.22 -0.42 -8.50
N LEU A 35 13.10 -0.92 -9.36
CA LEU A 35 14.54 -0.92 -9.12
C LEU A 35 15.19 0.42 -9.48
N ASN A 36 14.83 0.97 -10.64
CA ASN A 36 15.56 2.04 -11.32
C ASN A 36 14.74 3.34 -11.52
N HIS A 37 13.41 3.26 -11.52
CA HIS A 37 12.50 4.39 -11.74
C HIS A 37 11.42 4.48 -10.64
N PRO A 38 11.80 4.70 -9.37
CA PRO A 38 10.85 4.69 -8.25
C PRO A 38 9.90 5.90 -8.23
N LEU A 39 10.09 6.87 -9.12
CA LEU A 39 9.28 8.07 -9.25
C LEU A 39 8.44 8.01 -10.52
N ILE A 40 7.34 8.75 -10.56
CA ILE A 40 6.50 8.84 -11.75
C ILE A 40 7.17 9.71 -12.83
N ASN A 41 6.74 9.54 -14.08
CA ASN A 41 7.18 10.38 -15.19
C ASN A 41 6.88 11.86 -14.90
N GLU A 42 7.80 12.74 -15.28
CA GLU A 42 7.70 14.19 -15.09
C GLU A 42 6.46 14.80 -15.75
N GLU A 43 6.05 14.31 -16.93
CA GLU A 43 4.81 14.74 -17.58
C GLU A 43 3.58 14.41 -16.73
N VAL A 44 3.56 13.22 -16.12
CA VAL A 44 2.49 12.82 -15.20
C VAL A 44 2.50 13.72 -13.97
N ALA A 45 3.67 13.94 -13.36
CA ALA A 45 3.79 14.81 -12.19
C ALA A 45 3.27 16.23 -12.47
N ASN A 46 3.64 16.83 -13.62
CA ASN A 46 3.17 18.15 -14.04
C ASN A 46 1.67 18.22 -14.32
N SER A 47 1.02 17.08 -14.63
CA SER A 47 -0.43 17.02 -14.83
C SER A 47 -1.23 16.87 -13.52
N LEU A 48 -0.58 16.41 -12.44
CA LEU A 48 -1.26 16.12 -11.18
C LEU A 48 -1.48 17.37 -10.32
N ILE A 49 -0.51 18.29 -10.31
CA ILE A 49 -0.56 19.52 -9.50
C ILE A 49 0.11 20.69 -10.24
N GLU A 50 -0.16 21.91 -9.80
CA GLU A 50 0.48 23.12 -10.31
C GLU A 50 1.84 23.38 -9.64
N ASN A 51 2.73 24.12 -10.33
CA ASN A 51 4.03 24.58 -9.81
C ASN A 51 4.96 23.46 -9.30
N VAL A 52 5.03 22.34 -10.01
CA VAL A 52 5.94 21.22 -9.67
C VAL A 52 7.40 21.69 -9.78
N ILE A 53 8.15 21.51 -8.69
CA ILE A 53 9.61 21.78 -8.63
C ILE A 53 10.43 20.52 -8.31
N GLY A 54 9.77 19.39 -8.10
CA GLY A 54 10.41 18.12 -7.73
C GLY A 54 9.41 17.07 -7.27
N GLN A 55 9.92 15.88 -7.02
CA GLN A 55 9.15 14.74 -6.51
C GLN A 55 9.82 14.18 -5.25
N GLY A 56 9.02 13.77 -4.27
CA GLY A 56 9.47 13.04 -3.08
C GLY A 56 9.19 11.55 -3.19
N ALA A 57 10.00 10.74 -2.50
CA ALA A 57 9.76 9.31 -2.34
C ALA A 57 9.73 8.94 -0.86
N LEU A 58 8.89 7.97 -0.50
CA LEU A 58 8.88 7.33 0.81
C LEU A 58 9.32 5.86 0.68
N PRO A 59 9.92 5.27 1.72
CA PRO A 59 10.20 3.85 1.74
C PRO A 59 8.94 3.02 1.49
N VAL A 60 9.06 1.99 0.66
CA VAL A 60 8.00 1.01 0.41
C VAL A 60 8.42 -0.33 1.00
N GLY A 61 7.62 -0.81 1.95
CA GLY A 61 7.73 -2.14 2.55
C GLY A 61 6.57 -3.05 2.14
N LEU A 62 6.64 -4.32 2.56
CA LEU A 62 5.57 -5.29 2.38
C LEU A 62 5.20 -5.90 3.73
N LEU A 63 3.90 -5.91 4.03
CA LEU A 63 3.34 -6.78 5.05
C LEU A 63 3.22 -8.19 4.48
N PRO A 64 3.93 -9.19 5.04
CA PRO A 64 4.20 -10.45 4.37
C PRO A 64 3.02 -11.41 4.28
N ARG A 65 2.04 -11.26 5.18
CA ARG A 65 0.84 -12.11 5.24
C ARG A 65 -0.21 -11.53 6.18
N ILE A 66 -1.39 -11.21 5.65
CA ILE A 66 -2.61 -10.96 6.41
C ILE A 66 -3.73 -11.83 5.84
N ILE A 67 -4.54 -12.42 6.72
CA ILE A 67 -5.75 -13.17 6.33
C ILE A 67 -6.94 -12.25 6.56
N VAL A 68 -7.70 -11.96 5.50
CA VAL A 68 -8.93 -11.15 5.54
C VAL A 68 -10.01 -11.94 4.82
N ASP A 69 -11.10 -12.24 5.50
CA ASP A 69 -12.23 -13.02 4.97
C ASP A 69 -11.77 -14.32 4.29
N ASP A 70 -10.96 -15.09 5.03
CA ASP A 70 -10.36 -16.38 4.62
C ASP A 70 -9.41 -16.31 3.42
N LYS A 71 -9.04 -15.10 2.97
CA LYS A 71 -8.11 -14.88 1.86
C LYS A 71 -6.80 -14.26 2.33
N GLU A 72 -5.70 -14.80 1.82
CA GLU A 72 -4.35 -14.31 2.12
C GLU A 72 -3.92 -13.18 1.20
N TYR A 73 -3.35 -12.14 1.79
CA TYR A 73 -2.81 -10.98 1.12
C TYR A 73 -1.39 -10.66 1.56
N VAL A 74 -0.63 -10.09 0.62
CA VAL A 74 0.58 -9.30 0.89
C VAL A 74 0.23 -7.85 0.61
N VAL A 75 0.55 -6.96 1.55
CA VAL A 75 0.10 -5.56 1.48
C VAL A 75 1.30 -4.63 1.32
N PRO A 76 1.37 -3.82 0.24
CA PRO A 76 2.36 -2.75 0.12
C PRO A 76 2.08 -1.65 1.16
N MET A 77 3.15 -1.16 1.79
CA MET A 77 3.09 -0.12 2.81
C MET A 77 4.12 0.95 2.49
N MET A 78 3.67 2.16 2.18
CA MET A 78 4.53 3.32 1.92
C MET A 78 4.55 4.21 3.17
N VAL A 79 5.66 4.22 3.91
CA VAL A 79 5.75 4.87 5.24
C VAL A 79 7.20 5.20 5.58
N GLU A 80 7.43 6.34 6.23
CA GLU A 80 8.75 6.79 6.72
C GLU A 80 9.06 6.31 8.13
N GLU A 81 8.03 6.09 8.95
CA GLU A 81 8.18 5.76 10.35
C GLU A 81 8.79 4.36 10.55
N PRO A 82 9.92 4.24 11.29
CA PRO A 82 10.50 2.96 11.62
C PRO A 82 9.50 2.05 12.35
N SER A 83 9.67 0.74 12.21
CA SER A 83 8.89 -0.29 12.90
C SER A 83 7.41 -0.42 12.51
N VAL A 84 6.79 0.51 11.77
CA VAL A 84 5.36 0.38 11.37
C VAL A 84 5.08 -0.92 10.63
N VAL A 85 5.86 -1.23 9.59
CA VAL A 85 5.72 -2.49 8.83
C VAL A 85 5.97 -3.72 9.73
N ALA A 86 6.92 -3.62 10.67
CA ALA A 86 7.25 -4.72 11.58
C ALA A 86 6.12 -4.96 12.60
N ALA A 87 5.56 -3.90 13.18
CA ALA A 87 4.44 -3.96 14.10
C ALA A 87 3.18 -4.51 13.42
N ALA A 88 2.85 -4.01 12.22
CA ALA A 88 1.73 -4.52 11.43
C ALA A 88 1.92 -6.01 11.08
N SER A 89 3.13 -6.41 10.70
CA SER A 89 3.46 -7.83 10.43
C SER A 89 3.28 -8.71 11.68
N TYR A 90 3.69 -8.23 12.85
CA TYR A 90 3.54 -8.95 14.11
C TYR A 90 2.07 -9.06 14.52
N GLY A 91 1.31 -7.96 14.45
CA GLY A 91 -0.13 -7.94 14.72
C GLY A 91 -0.90 -8.89 13.80
N ALA A 92 -0.65 -8.81 12.49
CA ALA A 92 -1.26 -9.73 11.52
C ALA A 92 -0.93 -11.19 11.84
N LYS A 93 0.32 -11.49 12.21
CA LYS A 93 0.71 -12.85 12.63
C LYS A 93 -0.11 -13.35 13.83
N LEU A 94 -0.34 -12.52 14.84
CA LEU A 94 -1.14 -12.90 16.02
C LEU A 94 -2.60 -13.17 15.62
N VAL A 95 -3.23 -12.28 14.86
CA VAL A 95 -4.64 -12.44 14.45
C VAL A 95 -4.82 -13.63 13.50
N ASN A 96 -3.86 -13.88 12.61
CA ASN A 96 -3.89 -15.05 11.73
C ASN A 96 -3.92 -16.38 12.50
N GLN A 97 -3.36 -16.44 13.72
CA GLN A 97 -3.45 -17.65 14.57
C GLN A 97 -4.87 -17.92 15.07
N SER A 98 -5.74 -16.91 15.05
CA SER A 98 -7.14 -17.00 15.46
C SER A 98 -8.12 -17.07 14.27
N GLY A 99 -7.61 -17.29 13.05
CA GLY A 99 -8.44 -17.39 11.84
C GLY A 99 -8.46 -16.13 10.95
N GLY A 100 -7.70 -15.10 11.29
CA GLY A 100 -7.61 -13.87 10.49
C GLY A 100 -8.69 -12.85 10.83
N PHE A 101 -8.72 -11.77 10.04
CA PHE A 101 -9.71 -10.71 10.17
C PHE A 101 -11.00 -11.07 9.43
N LYS A 102 -12.14 -10.69 10.02
CA LYS A 102 -13.46 -10.70 9.36
C LYS A 102 -13.90 -9.26 9.17
N THR A 103 -14.40 -8.95 7.97
CA THR A 103 -14.80 -7.58 7.63
C THR A 103 -16.27 -7.50 7.26
N ILE A 104 -16.89 -6.35 7.53
CA ILE A 104 -18.23 -5.97 7.06
C ILE A 104 -18.08 -4.56 6.50
N SER A 105 -18.50 -4.35 5.26
CA SER A 105 -18.52 -3.03 4.63
C SER A 105 -19.94 -2.48 4.59
N SER A 106 -20.10 -1.20 4.90
CA SER A 106 -21.30 -0.45 4.55
C SER A 106 -21.36 -0.21 3.04
N GLU A 107 -22.50 0.33 2.57
CA GLU A 107 -22.60 0.83 1.21
C GLU A 107 -21.57 1.93 0.92
N ARG A 108 -21.09 1.98 -0.33
CA ARG A 108 -20.14 2.98 -0.80
C ARG A 108 -20.91 4.18 -1.36
N LEU A 109 -21.32 5.09 -0.48
CA LEU A 109 -21.98 6.34 -0.84
C LEU A 109 -21.01 7.51 -0.75
N MET A 110 -21.15 8.48 -1.66
CA MET A 110 -20.41 9.75 -1.64
C MET A 110 -21.34 10.86 -1.15
N ILE A 111 -20.84 11.73 -0.27
CA ILE A 111 -21.58 12.88 0.23
C ILE A 111 -21.05 14.13 -0.47
N GLY A 112 -21.95 14.90 -1.10
CA GLY A 112 -21.70 16.26 -1.54
C GLY A 112 -22.43 17.25 -0.62
N GLN A 113 -21.81 18.38 -0.33
CA GLN A 113 -22.37 19.41 0.53
C GLN A 113 -22.55 20.71 -0.25
N ILE A 114 -23.72 21.33 -0.09
CA ILE A 114 -24.01 22.70 -0.55
C ILE A 114 -24.34 23.49 0.70
N VAL A 115 -23.59 24.57 0.94
CA VAL A 115 -23.80 25.46 2.08
C VAL A 115 -24.54 26.69 1.58
N PHE A 116 -25.65 27.00 2.22
CA PHE A 116 -26.40 28.23 2.01
C PHE A 116 -26.09 29.21 3.14
N ASP A 117 -25.78 30.46 2.80
CA ASP A 117 -25.76 31.59 3.72
C ASP A 117 -27.08 32.36 3.67
N ASP A 118 -27.27 33.30 4.62
CA ASP A 118 -28.44 34.19 4.72
C ASP A 118 -29.81 33.50 4.68
N VAL A 119 -29.92 32.32 5.29
CA VAL A 119 -31.18 31.58 5.41
C VAL A 119 -32.01 32.15 6.57
N GLU A 120 -33.10 32.85 6.24
CA GLU A 120 -33.98 33.50 7.23
C GLU A 120 -34.77 32.51 8.10
N ASP A 121 -35.10 31.33 7.57
CA ASP A 121 -35.84 30.28 8.27
C ASP A 121 -35.07 28.96 8.23
N THR A 122 -34.55 28.55 9.39
CA THR A 122 -33.80 27.31 9.58
C THR A 122 -34.62 26.24 10.32
N GLY A 123 -35.94 26.44 10.41
CA GLY A 123 -36.90 25.57 11.08
C GLY A 123 -37.20 24.25 10.38
#